data_AF-A0A259CRV5-F1
#
_entry.id   AF-A0A259CRV5-F1
#
_cell.length_a   1.000
_cell.length_b   1.000
_cell.length_c   1.000
_cell.angle_alpha   90.00
_cell.angle_beta   90.00
_cell.angle_gamma   90.00
#
_symmetry.space_group_name_H-M   'P 1'
#
loop_
_entity.id
_entity.type
_entity.pdbx_description
1 polymer ?
#
loop_
_entity_poly.entity_id
_entity_poly.type
_entity_poly.pdbx_seq_one_letter_code
_entity_poly.pdbx_strand_id
1 'polypeptide(L)'
;GASDADIKTIESSGKTLNHLIMRSPLNGVVVKRSVEPGSALNSGDVITTLADPKQLWFLGNVFEQDVRLISPGQKLVLQVEAYPDKEFVAFANYIAPTIDPQTRALLIRAEIENIDGLLRPDMFATAKLTTGMADAVVVPQTAIVRIREMLYVIIKVGEELYRRVPVKGYDLNSKAFAITEGVEPGARVLTDGAVLLNDRFAKQED
;
A
#
# COMPACT_ATOMS: atom_id res chain seq x y z
N GLY A 1 25.55 -31.63 11.55
CA GLY A 1 26.85 -31.11 11.09
C GLY A 1 27.15 -31.69 9.74
N ALA A 2 27.56 -32.96 9.69
CA ALA A 2 27.59 -33.75 8.46
C ALA A 2 26.17 -34.09 7.98
N SER A 3 25.96 -34.11 6.67
CA SER A 3 24.72 -34.63 6.06
C SER A 3 24.74 -36.16 6.04
N ASP A 4 23.58 -36.79 5.90
CA ASP A 4 23.49 -38.26 5.76
C ASP A 4 24.32 -38.79 4.58
N ALA A 5 24.46 -37.99 3.53
CA ALA A 5 25.31 -38.30 2.38
C ALA A 5 26.81 -38.27 2.76
N ASP A 6 27.24 -37.32 3.58
CA ASP A 6 28.62 -37.23 4.06
C ASP A 6 28.94 -38.43 4.99
N ILE A 7 28.00 -38.79 5.87
CA ILE A 7 28.13 -39.95 6.78
C ILE A 7 28.29 -41.24 5.97
N LYS A 8 27.41 -41.47 4.98
CA LYS A 8 27.47 -42.65 4.11
C LYS A 8 28.77 -42.72 3.29
N THR A 9 29.34 -41.57 2.95
CA THR A 9 30.63 -41.48 2.24
C THR A 9 31.80 -41.87 3.15
N ILE A 10 31.76 -41.47 4.43
CA ILE A 10 32.77 -41.90 5.43
C ILE A 10 32.69 -43.41 5.64
N GLU A 11 31.49 -43.95 5.85
CA GLU A 11 31.26 -45.38 6.09
C GLU A 11 31.73 -46.26 4.92
N SER A 12 31.46 -45.83 3.68
CA SER A 12 31.85 -46.58 2.49
C SER A 12 33.32 -46.44 2.11
N SER A 13 33.95 -45.29 2.41
CA SER A 13 35.35 -45.05 2.06
C SER A 13 36.36 -45.49 3.12
N GLY A 14 35.93 -45.62 4.39
CA GLY A 14 36.79 -45.98 5.52
C GLY A 14 37.86 -44.92 5.85
N LYS A 15 37.73 -43.70 5.31
CA LYS A 15 38.70 -42.61 5.46
C LYS A 15 38.08 -41.44 6.22
N THR A 16 38.87 -40.83 7.10
CA THR A 16 38.48 -39.60 7.80
C THR A 16 38.38 -38.43 6.83
N LEU A 17 37.29 -37.66 6.92
CA LEU A 17 37.13 -36.41 6.17
C LEU A 17 37.73 -35.24 6.97
N ASN A 18 38.67 -34.54 6.35
CA ASN A 18 39.30 -33.34 6.94
C ASN A 18 38.64 -32.03 6.48
N HIS A 19 37.63 -32.12 5.61
CA HIS A 19 36.80 -31.00 5.18
C HIS A 19 35.33 -31.41 5.16
N LEU A 20 34.43 -30.43 5.22
CA LEU A 20 33.00 -30.62 5.08
C LEU A 20 32.45 -29.65 4.03
N ILE A 21 31.59 -30.13 3.14
CA ILE A 21 30.89 -29.28 2.18
C ILE A 21 29.54 -28.90 2.78
N MET A 22 29.38 -27.64 3.18
CA MET A 22 28.07 -27.12 3.57
C MET A 22 27.27 -26.72 2.33
N ARG A 23 26.10 -27.34 2.17
CA ARG A 23 25.16 -27.06 1.09
C ARG A 23 24.00 -26.22 1.62
N SER A 24 23.42 -25.41 0.75
CA SER A 24 22.19 -24.70 1.09
C SER A 24 21.06 -25.69 1.39
N PRO A 25 20.30 -25.51 2.49
CA PRO A 25 19.13 -26.33 2.78
C PRO A 25 17.90 -25.93 1.93
N LEU A 26 17.95 -24.79 1.25
CA LEU A 26 16.83 -24.21 0.51
C LEU A 26 17.28 -23.58 -0.83
N ASN A 27 16.36 -23.49 -1.78
CA ASN A 27 16.60 -22.71 -2.99
C ASN A 27 16.49 -21.21 -2.66
N GLY A 28 17.39 -20.39 -3.19
CA GLY A 28 17.39 -18.96 -2.94
C GLY A 28 18.59 -18.26 -3.57
N VAL A 29 18.69 -16.97 -3.32
CA VAL A 29 19.79 -16.11 -3.73
C VAL A 29 20.60 -15.71 -2.51
N VAL A 30 21.92 -15.69 -2.64
CA VAL A 30 22.83 -15.17 -1.61
C VAL A 30 22.63 -13.66 -1.52
N VAL A 31 22.01 -13.21 -0.43
CA VAL A 31 21.80 -11.76 -0.17
C VAL A 31 22.92 -11.16 0.66
N LYS A 32 23.61 -11.98 1.45
CA LYS A 32 24.76 -11.56 2.24
C LYS A 32 25.75 -12.70 2.37
N ARG A 33 27.01 -12.40 2.10
CA ARG A 33 28.14 -13.27 2.43
C ARG A 33 28.84 -12.68 3.66
N SER A 34 28.94 -13.48 4.72
CA SER A 34 29.45 -13.01 6.01
C SER A 34 30.87 -13.49 6.29
N VAL A 35 31.41 -14.40 5.46
CA VAL A 35 32.73 -15.01 5.64
C VAL A 35 33.49 -15.07 4.32
N GLU A 36 34.81 -14.86 4.38
CA GLU A 36 35.71 -14.85 3.23
C GLU A 36 36.69 -16.05 3.30
N PRO A 37 37.38 -16.41 2.19
CA PRO A 37 38.33 -17.50 2.22
C PRO A 37 39.48 -17.18 3.19
N GLY A 38 39.81 -18.14 4.04
CA GLY A 38 40.83 -17.97 5.09
C GLY A 38 40.29 -17.45 6.42
N SER A 39 39.01 -17.09 6.52
CA SER A 39 38.38 -16.82 7.81
C SER A 39 38.31 -18.07 8.69
N ALA A 40 38.61 -17.92 9.98
CA ALA A 40 38.29 -18.94 10.98
C ALA A 40 36.79 -18.89 11.31
N LEU A 41 36.17 -20.05 11.55
CA LEU A 41 34.76 -20.18 11.86
C LEU A 41 34.56 -20.84 13.23
N ASN A 42 33.59 -20.34 13.98
CA ASN A 42 33.12 -20.91 15.23
C ASN A 42 31.68 -21.42 15.08
N SER A 43 31.25 -22.25 16.03
CA SER A 43 29.87 -22.69 16.10
C SER A 43 28.94 -21.51 16.37
N GLY A 44 27.94 -21.32 15.51
CA GLY A 44 27.01 -20.19 15.57
C GLY A 44 27.33 -19.07 14.57
N ASP A 45 28.50 -19.10 13.93
CA ASP A 45 28.84 -18.10 12.91
C ASP A 45 27.92 -18.25 11.69
N VAL A 46 27.39 -17.11 11.23
CA VAL A 46 26.62 -17.05 9.99
C VAL A 46 27.61 -16.99 8.82
N ILE A 47 27.58 -18.00 7.96
CA ILE A 47 28.45 -18.06 6.77
C ILE A 47 27.85 -17.25 5.63
N THR A 48 26.56 -17.42 5.39
CA THR A 48 25.83 -16.81 4.27
C THR A 48 24.37 -16.71 4.63
N THR A 49 23.75 -15.61 4.20
CA THR A 49 22.31 -15.41 4.28
C THR A 49 21.72 -15.61 2.90
N LEU A 50 20.72 -16.48 2.84
CA LEU A 50 19.95 -16.79 1.63
C LEU A 50 18.55 -16.21 1.80
N ALA A 51 18.01 -15.66 0.71
CA ALA A 51 16.61 -15.27 0.64
C ALA A 51 16.01 -15.79 -0.67
N ASP A 52 14.73 -16.13 -0.66
CA ASP A 52 13.98 -16.33 -1.91
C ASP A 52 13.45 -14.97 -2.37
N PRO A 53 14.00 -14.36 -3.44
CA PRO A 53 13.55 -13.05 -3.88
C PRO A 53 12.20 -13.10 -4.60
N LYS A 54 11.63 -14.29 -4.87
CA LYS A 54 10.35 -14.44 -5.58
C LYS A 54 9.15 -14.11 -4.71
N GLN A 55 9.27 -14.27 -3.41
CA GLN A 55 8.24 -13.91 -2.44
C GLN A 55 8.83 -12.91 -1.47
N LEU A 56 8.33 -11.68 -1.52
CA LEU A 56 8.78 -10.61 -0.65
C LEU A 56 7.65 -10.23 0.31
N TRP A 57 8.05 -9.70 1.45
CA TRP A 57 7.12 -9.04 2.35
C TRP A 57 7.27 -7.54 2.21
N PHE A 58 6.12 -6.88 2.10
CA PHE A 58 6.03 -5.46 2.39
C PHE A 58 5.67 -5.26 3.85
N LEU A 59 6.39 -4.34 4.49
CA LEU A 59 6.14 -3.87 5.85
C LEU A 59 5.70 -2.42 5.77
N GLY A 60 4.44 -2.17 6.12
CA GLY A 60 3.85 -0.85 6.15
C GLY A 60 3.62 -0.37 7.58
N ASN A 61 3.84 0.92 7.82
CA ASN A 61 3.54 1.56 9.09
C ASN A 61 2.25 2.38 8.96
N VAL A 62 1.26 2.09 9.79
CA VAL A 62 0.01 2.85 9.87
C VAL A 62 -0.03 3.61 11.19
N PHE A 63 -0.24 4.93 11.16
CA PHE A 63 -0.31 5.73 12.38
C PHE A 63 -1.55 5.41 13.21
N GLU A 64 -1.43 5.59 14.54
CA GLU A 64 -2.46 5.27 15.53
C GLU A 64 -3.86 5.81 15.20
N GLN A 65 -3.95 7.03 14.65
CA GLN A 65 -5.22 7.68 14.29
C GLN A 65 -6.02 6.93 13.20
N ASP A 66 -5.34 6.16 12.34
CA ASP A 66 -5.93 5.50 11.19
C ASP A 66 -6.17 4.00 11.42
N VAL A 67 -5.77 3.47 12.58
CA VAL A 67 -5.87 2.03 12.91
C VAL A 67 -7.28 1.48 12.76
N ARG A 68 -8.31 2.27 13.09
CA ARG A 68 -9.72 1.88 12.94
C ARG A 68 -10.15 1.55 11.51
N LEU A 69 -9.37 1.97 10.53
CA LEU A 69 -9.65 1.77 9.10
C LEU A 69 -8.98 0.50 8.54
N ILE A 70 -8.17 -0.19 9.35
CA ILE A 70 -7.35 -1.33 8.93
C ILE A 70 -8.06 -2.64 9.29
N SER A 71 -8.17 -3.54 8.33
CA SER A 71 -8.75 -4.88 8.48
C SER A 71 -7.92 -5.92 7.72
N PRO A 72 -7.83 -7.17 8.22
CA PRO A 72 -7.17 -8.24 7.49
C PRO A 72 -7.80 -8.43 6.10
N GLY A 73 -6.98 -8.77 5.11
CA GLY A 73 -7.42 -9.05 3.74
C GLY A 73 -7.67 -7.80 2.88
N GLN A 74 -7.49 -6.59 3.40
CA GLN A 74 -7.60 -5.38 2.59
C GLN A 74 -6.56 -5.32 1.47
N LYS A 75 -7.00 -4.82 0.31
CA LYS A 75 -6.15 -4.63 -0.86
C LYS A 75 -5.21 -3.44 -0.67
N LEU A 76 -3.93 -3.68 -0.91
CA LEU A 76 -2.85 -2.70 -0.96
C LEU A 76 -2.37 -2.55 -2.40
N VAL A 77 -2.23 -1.31 -2.85
CA VAL A 77 -1.56 -0.98 -4.12
C VAL A 77 -0.25 -0.31 -3.79
N LEU A 78 0.85 -1.00 -4.06
CA LEU A 78 2.20 -0.53 -3.79
C LEU A 78 2.81 0.14 -5.01
N GLN A 79 3.54 1.22 -4.75
CA GLN A 79 4.34 1.95 -5.70
C GLN A 79 5.76 2.08 -5.16
N VAL A 80 6.75 1.85 -6.03
CA VAL A 80 8.18 1.98 -5.71
C VAL A 80 8.80 3.01 -6.65
N GLU A 81 9.72 3.83 -6.15
CA GLU A 81 10.32 4.91 -6.94
C GLU A 81 11.12 4.39 -8.15
N ALA A 82 11.69 3.20 -8.04
CA ALA A 82 12.44 2.57 -9.13
C ALA A 82 11.57 2.24 -10.35
N TYR A 83 10.25 2.09 -10.17
CA TYR A 83 9.30 1.74 -11.22
C TYR A 83 7.99 2.53 -11.03
N PRO A 84 7.98 3.85 -11.29
CA PRO A 84 6.83 4.71 -11.01
C PRO A 84 5.58 4.35 -11.81
N ASP A 85 5.77 3.75 -13.00
CA ASP A 85 4.69 3.33 -13.90
C ASP A 85 4.15 1.93 -13.58
N LYS A 86 4.69 1.25 -12.56
CA LYS A 86 4.25 -0.09 -12.14
C LYS A 86 3.61 -0.06 -10.77
N GLU A 87 2.46 -0.72 -10.69
CA GLU A 87 1.77 -0.96 -9.44
C GLU A 87 1.88 -2.44 -9.07
N PHE A 88 2.18 -2.71 -7.80
CA PHE A 88 2.22 -4.05 -7.25
C PHE A 88 1.02 -4.23 -6.34
N VAL A 89 0.20 -5.23 -6.59
CA VAL A 89 -0.99 -5.51 -5.78
C VAL A 89 -0.64 -6.54 -4.72
N ALA A 90 -1.05 -6.28 -3.49
CA ALA A 90 -0.90 -7.20 -2.37
C ALA A 90 -2.13 -7.15 -1.46
N PHE A 91 -2.18 -8.09 -0.52
CA PHE A 91 -3.23 -8.15 0.49
C PHE A 91 -2.60 -8.16 1.88
N ALA A 92 -3.14 -7.36 2.79
CA ALA A 92 -2.70 -7.32 4.18
C ALA A 92 -3.00 -8.69 4.83
N ASN A 93 -1.97 -9.51 5.03
CA ASN A 93 -2.11 -10.87 5.57
C ASN A 93 -1.78 -10.94 7.07
N TYR A 94 -1.18 -9.88 7.61
CA TYR A 94 -0.87 -9.77 9.03
C TYR A 94 -0.94 -8.31 9.47
N ILE A 95 -1.55 -8.11 10.64
CA ILE A 95 -1.63 -6.83 11.33
C ILE A 95 -1.10 -7.09 12.74
N ALA A 96 -0.11 -6.31 13.17
CA ALA A 96 0.45 -6.46 14.50
C ALA A 96 -0.62 -6.23 15.59
N PRO A 97 -0.57 -6.97 16.71
CA PRO A 97 -1.54 -6.79 17.80
C PRO A 97 -1.27 -5.55 18.65
N THR A 98 -0.13 -4.88 18.45
CA THR A 98 0.36 -3.76 19.26
C THR A 98 0.95 -2.67 18.38
N ILE A 99 0.84 -1.43 18.84
CA ILE A 99 1.52 -0.26 18.24
C ILE A 99 2.96 -0.21 18.77
N ASP A 100 3.91 0.08 17.90
CA ASP A 100 5.28 0.33 18.29
C ASP A 100 5.37 1.69 19.03
N PRO A 101 5.82 1.73 20.30
CA PRO A 101 5.85 2.96 21.09
C PRO A 101 6.88 3.98 20.60
N GLN A 102 7.91 3.56 19.86
CA GLN A 102 8.94 4.45 19.32
C GLN A 102 8.45 5.16 18.06
N THR A 103 7.80 4.42 17.16
CA THR A 103 7.33 4.96 15.86
C THR A 103 5.88 5.45 15.91
N ARG A 104 5.13 5.09 16.97
CA ARG A 104 3.68 5.32 17.11
C ARG A 104 2.88 4.78 15.93
N ALA A 105 3.35 3.68 15.35
CA ALA A 105 2.75 3.04 14.20
C ALA A 105 2.40 1.58 14.48
N LEU A 106 1.28 1.16 13.89
CA LEU A 106 0.87 -0.23 13.76
C LEU A 106 1.55 -0.83 12.53
N LEU A 107 2.24 -1.96 12.72
CA LEU A 107 2.88 -2.68 11.63
C LEU A 107 1.84 -3.53 10.87
N ILE A 108 1.74 -3.31 9.57
CA ILE A 108 1.02 -4.19 8.63
C ILE A 108 2.02 -4.93 7.75
N ARG A 109 1.72 -6.19 7.44
CA ARG A 109 2.51 -6.99 6.50
C ARG A 109 1.62 -7.51 5.37
N ALA A 110 2.17 -7.48 4.16
CA ALA A 110 1.57 -8.04 2.97
C ALA A 110 2.59 -8.86 2.18
N GLU A 111 2.15 -9.96 1.58
CA GLU A 111 2.95 -10.78 0.68
C GLU A 111 2.87 -10.25 -0.74
N ILE A 112 4.03 -10.17 -1.40
CA ILE A 112 4.18 -9.69 -2.77
C ILE A 112 4.87 -10.76 -3.59
N GLU A 113 4.22 -11.14 -4.69
CA GLU A 113 4.83 -11.95 -5.72
C GLU A 113 5.77 -11.09 -6.57
N ASN A 114 7.05 -11.48 -6.63
CA ASN A 114 8.09 -10.81 -7.38
C ASN A 114 8.58 -11.70 -8.53
N ILE A 115 7.64 -12.16 -9.36
CA ILE A 115 7.87 -13.12 -10.45
C ILE A 115 8.89 -12.58 -11.46
N ASP A 116 8.76 -11.31 -11.83
CA ASP A 116 9.66 -10.63 -12.78
C ASP A 116 11.01 -10.26 -12.15
N GLY A 117 11.19 -10.48 -10.84
CA GLY A 117 12.41 -10.11 -10.12
C GLY A 117 12.73 -8.62 -10.20
N LEU A 118 11.72 -7.75 -10.21
CA LEU A 118 11.89 -6.30 -10.29
C LEU A 118 12.16 -5.70 -8.92
N LEU A 119 11.47 -6.20 -7.90
CA LEU A 119 11.64 -5.76 -6.53
C LEU A 119 12.92 -6.37 -5.93
N ARG A 120 13.56 -5.60 -5.07
CA ARG A 120 14.70 -6.04 -4.26
C ARG A 120 14.33 -5.87 -2.79
N PRO A 121 14.86 -6.72 -1.90
CA PRO A 121 14.78 -6.47 -0.46
C PRO A 121 15.29 -5.06 -0.11
N ASP A 122 14.75 -4.50 0.96
CA ASP A 122 15.05 -3.15 1.47
C ASP A 122 14.73 -1.98 0.52
N MET A 123 14.04 -2.22 -0.59
CA MET A 123 13.46 -1.12 -1.39
C MET A 123 12.38 -0.39 -0.62
N PHE A 124 12.41 0.94 -0.70
CA PHE A 124 11.34 1.77 -0.17
C PHE A 124 10.10 1.69 -1.07
N ALA A 125 8.94 1.49 -0.45
CA ALA A 125 7.66 1.38 -1.14
C ALA A 125 6.59 2.18 -0.40
N THR A 126 5.73 2.86 -1.15
CA THR A 126 4.52 3.49 -0.61
C THR A 126 3.32 2.63 -0.97
N ALA A 127 2.43 2.38 -0.02
CA ALA A 127 1.22 1.61 -0.26
C ALA A 127 -0.03 2.47 -0.08
N LYS A 128 -0.96 2.36 -1.03
CA LYS A 128 -2.32 2.88 -0.91
C LYS A 128 -3.23 1.74 -0.48
N LEU A 129 -3.85 1.90 0.69
CA LEU A 129 -4.80 0.95 1.25
C LEU A 129 -6.22 1.42 0.98
N THR A 130 -7.06 0.53 0.47
CA THR A 130 -8.50 0.81 0.33
C THR A 130 -9.21 0.49 1.64
N THR A 131 -9.70 1.52 2.33
CA THR A 131 -10.31 1.41 3.67
C THR A 131 -11.84 1.23 3.66
N GLY A 132 -12.47 1.32 2.49
CA GLY A 132 -13.89 1.09 2.30
C GLY A 132 -14.36 1.52 0.92
N MET A 133 -15.63 1.26 0.64
CA MET A 133 -16.37 1.80 -0.49
C MET A 133 -17.59 2.53 0.06
N ALA A 134 -17.78 3.77 -0.37
CA ALA A 134 -18.97 4.53 -0.10
C ALA A 134 -19.59 4.91 -1.43
N ASP A 135 -20.91 4.72 -1.56
CA ASP A 135 -21.64 5.24 -2.70
C ASP A 135 -21.62 6.77 -2.63
N ALA A 136 -21.12 7.39 -3.69
CA ALA A 136 -21.02 8.84 -3.80
C ALA A 136 -21.28 9.28 -5.24
N VAL A 137 -21.95 10.42 -5.39
CA VAL A 137 -22.10 11.07 -6.69
C VAL A 137 -20.80 11.80 -7.01
N VAL A 138 -20.11 11.39 -8.06
CA VAL A 138 -18.85 12.00 -8.48
C VAL A 138 -19.12 13.13 -9.47
N VAL A 139 -18.63 14.31 -9.14
CA VAL A 139 -18.72 15.50 -10.00
C VAL A 139 -17.33 16.10 -10.24
N PRO A 140 -17.14 16.87 -11.33
CA PRO A 140 -15.92 17.66 -11.50
C PRO A 140 -15.71 18.64 -10.33
N GLN A 141 -14.46 18.91 -9.97
CA GLN A 141 -14.10 19.92 -8.95
C GLN A 141 -14.74 21.29 -9.23
N THR A 142 -14.88 21.66 -10.51
CA THR A 142 -15.46 22.95 -10.95
C THR A 142 -16.95 23.10 -10.64
N ALA A 143 -17.64 21.99 -10.34
CA ALA A 143 -19.05 21.99 -9.97
C ALA A 143 -19.30 22.32 -8.49
N ILE A 144 -18.26 22.28 -7.65
CA ILE A 144 -18.37 22.52 -6.20
C ILE A 144 -18.10 23.99 -5.90
N VAL A 145 -19.05 24.64 -5.25
CA VAL A 145 -18.90 25.99 -4.72
C VAL A 145 -18.61 25.91 -3.23
N ARG A 146 -17.45 26.40 -2.79
CA ARG A 146 -17.03 26.43 -1.39
C ARG A 146 -17.25 27.82 -0.81
N ILE A 147 -18.11 27.94 0.21
CA ILE A 147 -18.38 29.21 0.89
C ILE A 147 -18.18 28.99 2.39
N ARG A 148 -17.11 29.60 2.94
CA ARG A 148 -16.64 29.33 4.31
C ARG A 148 -16.42 27.82 4.50
N GLU A 149 -17.11 27.19 5.45
CA GLU A 149 -17.03 25.74 5.71
C GLU A 149 -18.14 24.93 5.03
N MET A 150 -19.02 25.58 4.26
CA MET A 150 -20.12 24.89 3.58
C MET A 150 -19.83 24.67 2.09
N LEU A 151 -20.26 23.50 1.62
CA LEU A 151 -20.14 23.07 0.23
C LEU A 151 -21.51 23.09 -0.43
N TYR A 152 -21.56 23.59 -1.66
CA TYR A 152 -22.77 23.66 -2.46
C TYR A 152 -22.54 23.16 -3.86
N VAL A 153 -23.61 22.68 -4.48
CA VAL A 153 -23.72 22.51 -5.93
C VAL A 153 -24.92 23.27 -6.45
N ILE A 154 -24.89 23.56 -7.75
CA ILE A 154 -26.04 24.12 -8.46
C ILE A 154 -26.59 23.04 -9.37
N ILE A 155 -27.83 22.62 -9.11
CA ILE A 155 -28.54 21.62 -9.91
C ILE A 155 -29.56 22.29 -10.83
N LYS A 156 -29.74 21.74 -12.03
CA LYS A 156 -30.79 22.15 -12.97
C LYS A 156 -32.09 21.39 -12.65
N VAL A 157 -33.14 22.13 -12.28
CA VAL A 157 -34.45 21.57 -11.88
C VAL A 157 -35.56 21.82 -12.91
N GLY A 158 -35.27 22.60 -13.95
CA GLY A 158 -36.18 22.89 -15.08
C GLY A 158 -35.40 23.42 -16.27
N GLU A 159 -36.09 23.92 -17.30
CA GLU A 159 -35.43 24.37 -18.54
C GLU A 159 -34.47 25.54 -18.31
N GLU A 160 -34.84 26.50 -17.46
CA GLU A 160 -34.00 27.63 -17.03
C GLU A 160 -34.02 27.86 -15.51
N LEU A 161 -34.43 26.85 -14.74
CA LEU A 161 -34.43 26.91 -13.28
C LEU A 161 -33.25 26.14 -12.70
N TYR A 162 -32.53 26.82 -11.82
CA TYR A 162 -31.39 26.30 -11.08
C TYR A 162 -31.65 26.42 -9.58
N ARG A 163 -31.13 25.47 -8.80
CA ARG A 163 -31.22 25.48 -7.34
C ARG A 163 -29.85 25.23 -6.73
N ARG A 164 -29.48 26.06 -5.75
CA ARG A 164 -28.33 25.82 -4.88
C ARG A 164 -28.71 24.77 -3.84
N VAL A 165 -27.91 23.71 -3.74
CA VAL A 165 -28.15 22.61 -2.80
C VAL A 165 -26.91 22.43 -1.93
N PRO A 166 -27.04 22.44 -0.59
CA PRO A 166 -25.92 22.13 0.30
C PRO A 166 -25.55 20.65 0.17
N VAL A 167 -24.26 20.36 0.16
CA VAL A 167 -23.74 19.00 -0.01
C VAL A 167 -22.68 18.68 1.03
N LYS A 168 -22.48 17.38 1.27
CA LYS A 168 -21.32 16.87 2.00
C LYS A 168 -20.52 15.94 1.10
N GLY A 169 -19.22 15.88 1.33
CA GLY A 169 -18.33 15.06 0.52
C GLY A 169 -16.86 15.38 0.77
N TYR A 170 -16.01 14.86 -0.10
CA TYR A 170 -14.57 15.03 -0.01
C TYR A 170 -13.92 15.06 -1.40
N ASP A 171 -12.72 15.63 -1.47
CA ASP A 171 -11.90 15.63 -2.67
C ASP A 171 -11.45 14.21 -2.99
N LEU A 172 -11.84 13.68 -4.16
CA LEU A 172 -11.39 12.35 -4.60
C LEU A 172 -9.99 12.44 -5.21
N ASN A 173 -9.74 13.51 -5.97
CA ASN A 173 -8.45 13.89 -6.54
C ASN A 173 -8.51 15.35 -7.02
N SER A 174 -7.46 15.80 -7.72
CA SER A 174 -7.36 17.18 -8.24
C SER A 174 -8.41 17.55 -9.30
N LYS A 175 -9.15 16.58 -9.86
CA LYS A 175 -10.15 16.80 -10.91
C LYS A 175 -11.59 16.47 -10.47
N ALA A 176 -11.76 15.61 -9.47
CA ALA A 176 -13.05 15.08 -9.07
C ALA A 176 -13.34 15.27 -7.58
N PHE A 177 -14.62 15.46 -7.27
CA PHE A 177 -15.17 15.57 -5.92
C PHE A 177 -16.24 14.50 -5.73
N ALA A 178 -16.21 13.81 -4.59
CA ALA A 178 -17.18 12.79 -4.23
C ALA A 178 -18.23 13.39 -3.28
N ILE A 179 -19.48 13.47 -3.72
CA ILE A 179 -20.61 13.94 -2.92
C ILE A 179 -21.28 12.73 -2.25
N THR A 180 -21.29 12.70 -0.92
CA THR A 180 -21.89 11.64 -0.12
C THR A 180 -23.32 11.95 0.31
N GLU A 181 -23.68 13.25 0.41
CA GLU A 181 -25.02 13.69 0.78
C GLU A 181 -25.43 14.94 -0.02
N GLY A 182 -26.73 15.06 -0.30
CA GLY A 182 -27.35 16.26 -0.88
C GLY A 182 -27.66 16.20 -2.37
N VAL A 183 -27.11 15.23 -3.11
CA VAL A 183 -27.37 15.06 -4.55
C VAL A 183 -27.74 13.62 -4.85
N GLU A 184 -28.84 13.43 -5.57
CA GLU A 184 -29.24 12.11 -6.05
C GLU A 184 -28.53 11.75 -7.37
N PRO A 185 -28.25 10.45 -7.61
CA PRO A 185 -27.74 9.98 -8.88
C PRO A 185 -28.62 10.42 -10.05
N GLY A 186 -28.01 10.92 -11.13
CA GLY A 186 -28.71 11.40 -12.33
C GLY A 186 -29.09 12.89 -12.32
N ALA A 187 -28.88 13.60 -11.21
CA ALA A 187 -29.03 15.05 -11.18
C ALA A 187 -28.06 15.75 -12.15
N ARG A 188 -28.55 16.73 -12.90
CA ARG A 188 -27.72 17.57 -13.79
C ARG A 188 -27.11 18.71 -12.99
N VAL A 189 -25.81 18.63 -12.77
CA VAL A 189 -25.03 19.64 -12.04
C VAL A 189 -24.36 20.60 -13.02
N LEU A 190 -24.34 21.88 -12.67
CA LEU A 190 -23.63 22.90 -13.44
C LEU A 190 -22.12 22.81 -13.18
N THR A 191 -21.33 22.58 -14.22
CA THR A 191 -19.87 22.39 -14.12
C THR A 191 -19.05 23.64 -14.46
N ASP A 192 -19.64 24.59 -15.17
CA ASP A 192 -19.02 25.86 -15.58
C ASP A 192 -19.92 27.04 -15.22
N GLY A 193 -19.33 28.13 -14.72
CA GLY A 193 -20.08 29.33 -14.30
C GLY A 193 -20.85 29.19 -12.98
N ALA A 194 -20.64 28.12 -12.22
CA ALA A 194 -21.30 27.88 -10.93
C ALA A 194 -21.05 29.02 -9.93
N VAL A 195 -19.85 29.60 -9.92
CA VAL A 195 -19.51 30.76 -9.08
C VAL A 195 -20.35 32.00 -9.47
N LEU A 196 -20.50 32.26 -10.78
CA LEU A 196 -21.23 33.42 -11.29
C LEU A 196 -22.73 33.35 -10.98
N LEU A 197 -23.33 32.16 -11.02
CA LEU A 197 -24.73 31.98 -10.63
C LEU A 197 -24.91 32.03 -9.11
N ASN A 198 -23.94 31.53 -8.35
CA ASN A 198 -23.98 31.59 -6.89
C ASN A 198 -24.04 33.04 -6.37
N ASP A 199 -23.31 33.96 -6.99
CA ASP A 199 -23.38 35.40 -6.64
C ASP A 199 -24.76 36.01 -6.86
N ARG A 200 -25.55 35.49 -7.82
CA ARG A 200 -26.94 35.92 -8.03
C ARG A 200 -27.89 35.37 -6.96
N PHE A 201 -27.65 34.17 -6.46
CA PHE A 201 -28.43 33.61 -5.35
C PHE A 201 -28.11 34.32 -4.03
N ALA A 202 -26.85 34.65 -3.76
CA ALA A 202 -26.46 35.38 -2.55
C ALA A 202 -27.12 36.78 -2.46
N LYS A 203 -27.32 37.46 -3.60
CA LYS A 203 -27.98 38.77 -3.67
C LYS A 203 -29.52 38.74 -3.57
N GLN A 204 -30.14 37.57 -3.63
CA GLN A 204 -31.60 37.41 -3.47
C GLN A 204 -31.99 37.04 -2.03
N GLU A 205 -31.03 36.69 -1.17
CA GLU A 205 -31.24 36.38 0.25
C GLU A 205 -31.06 37.60 1.17
N ASP A 206 -30.63 38.76 0.64
CA ASP A 206 -30.59 40.08 1.30
C ASP A 206 -31.82 40.93 0.92
#